data_AF-A0A9E6XUE2-F1
#
_entry.id   AF-A0A9E6XUE2-F1
#
_cell.length_a   1.000
_cell.length_b   1.000
_cell.length_c   1.000
_cell.angle_alpha   90.00
_cell.angle_beta   90.00
_cell.angle_gamma   90.00
#
_symmetry.space_group_name_H-M   'P 1'
#
loop_
_entity.id
_entity.type
_entity.pdbx_description
1 polymer ?
#
loop_
_entity_poly.entity_id
_entity_poly.type
_entity_poly.pdbx_seq_one_letter_code
_entity_poly.pdbx_strand_id
1 'polypeptide(L)'
;MKLIYKPFGIILGILAGLAGRQVFNVVWGKLDDEEPPEATTEEAPLKKVVLAAALQGAIFATVRAAVNRGGAKGYAHLTGVWPGEKRPDPK
;
A
#
# COMPACT_ATOMS: atom_id res chain seq x y z
N MET A 1 2.37 25.25 5.69
CA MET A 1 1.67 24.09 6.31
C MET A 1 1.90 22.73 5.62
N LYS A 2 2.41 22.66 4.37
CA LYS A 2 2.73 21.38 3.69
C LYS A 2 4.04 20.69 4.14
N LEU A 3 4.91 21.36 4.90
CA LEU A 3 6.23 20.83 5.27
C LEU A 3 6.21 19.82 6.41
N ILE A 4 5.28 19.95 7.38
CA ILE A 4 5.16 19.03 8.52
C ILE A 4 4.65 17.65 8.09
N TYR A 5 3.94 17.56 6.96
CA TYR A 5 3.40 16.29 6.48
C TYR A 5 4.41 15.43 5.72
N LYS A 6 5.54 15.99 5.26
CA LYS A 6 6.59 15.22 4.56
C LYS A 6 7.18 14.09 5.41
N PRO A 7 7.68 14.34 6.64
CA PRO A 7 8.20 13.26 7.49
C PRO A 7 7.09 12.25 7.85
N PHE A 8 5.86 12.72 8.08
CA PHE A 8 4.72 11.87 8.39
C PHE A 8 4.36 10.94 7.22
N GLY A 9 4.35 11.46 5.99
CA GLY A 9 4.12 10.68 4.77
C GLY A 9 5.21 9.64 4.51
N ILE A 10 6.46 9.93 4.84
CA ILE A 10 7.56 8.96 4.73
C ILE A 10 7.35 7.81 5.71
N ILE A 11 7.07 8.12 6.98
CA ILE A 11 6.82 7.10 8.02
C ILE A 11 5.63 6.23 7.62
N LEU A 12 4.51 6.83 7.20
CA LEU A 12 3.34 6.11 6.72
C LEU A 12 3.65 5.26 5.47
N GLY A 13 4.51 5.75 4.57
CA GLY A 13 4.97 5.00 3.40
C GLY A 13 5.76 3.74 3.78
N ILE A 14 6.69 3.86 4.73
CA ILE A 14 7.47 2.72 5.24
C ILE A 14 6.53 1.71 5.91
N LEU A 15 5.63 2.17 6.78
CA LEU A 15 4.64 1.31 7.43
C LEU A 15 3.75 0.58 6.41
N ALA A 16 3.29 1.28 5.38
CA ALA A 16 2.51 0.68 4.31
C ALA A 16 3.31 -0.36 3.51
N GLY A 17 4.60 -0.12 3.25
CA GLY A 17 5.47 -1.08 2.56
C GLY A 17 5.70 -2.35 3.36
N LEU A 18 5.99 -2.22 4.66
CA LEU A 18 6.18 -3.36 5.58
C LEU A 18 4.89 -4.18 5.71
N ALA A 19 3.76 -3.52 5.97
CA ALA A 19 2.46 -4.18 6.06
C ALA A 19 2.07 -4.83 4.73
N GLY A 20 2.32 -4.16 3.61
CA GLY A 20 2.05 -4.67 2.27
C GLY A 20 2.80 -5.96 1.98
N ARG A 21 4.11 -6.01 2.31
CA ARG A 21 4.93 -7.21 2.15
C ARG A 21 4.41 -8.37 3.01
N GLN A 22 4.08 -8.12 4.27
CA GLN A 22 3.57 -9.16 5.17
C GLN A 22 2.23 -9.72 4.68
N VAL A 23 1.29 -8.85 4.28
CA VAL A 23 -0.01 -9.29 3.75
C VAL A 23 0.18 -10.05 2.44
N PHE A 24 1.03 -9.57 1.54
CA PHE A 24 1.34 -10.27 0.30
C PHE A 24 1.87 -11.68 0.55
N ASN A 25 2.87 -11.84 1.42
CA ASN A 25 3.43 -13.14 1.74
C ASN A 25 2.39 -14.11 2.32
N VAL A 26 1.51 -13.63 3.22
CA VAL A 26 0.44 -14.46 3.80
C VAL A 26 -0.61 -14.86 2.76
N VAL A 27 -0.98 -13.97 1.85
CA VAL A 27 -1.97 -14.27 0.82
C VAL A 27 -1.36 -15.20 -0.23
N TRP A 28 -0.13 -14.95 -0.66
CA TRP A 28 0.56 -15.80 -1.64
C TRP A 28 0.81 -17.20 -1.10
N GLY A 29 1.31 -17.33 0.14
CA GLY A 29 1.54 -18.63 0.78
C GLY A 29 0.27 -19.47 1.02
N LYS A 30 -0.92 -18.93 0.76
CA LYS A 30 -2.18 -19.70 0.71
C LYS A 30 -2.54 -20.19 -0.69
N LEU A 31 -1.96 -19.58 -1.72
CA LEU A 31 -2.22 -19.88 -3.13
C LEU A 31 -1.16 -20.81 -3.71
N ASP A 32 0.07 -20.72 -3.22
CA ASP A 32 1.22 -21.45 -3.73
C ASP A 32 2.20 -21.74 -2.59
N ASP A 33 2.81 -22.93 -2.61
CA ASP A 33 3.80 -23.36 -1.63
C ASP A 33 5.21 -22.83 -1.97
N GLU A 34 5.43 -22.38 -3.21
CA GLU A 34 6.67 -21.75 -3.65
C GLU A 34 6.65 -20.23 -3.44
N GLU A 35 7.83 -19.63 -3.40
CA GLU A 35 7.94 -18.17 -3.41
C GLU A 35 7.31 -17.55 -4.68
N PRO A 36 6.71 -16.36 -4.58
CA PRO A 36 6.11 -15.70 -5.73
C PRO A 36 7.18 -15.41 -6.77
N PRO A 37 7.02 -15.87 -8.03
CA PRO A 37 8.04 -15.67 -9.04
C PRO A 37 8.14 -14.20 -9.41
N GLU A 38 9.37 -13.75 -9.61
CA GLU A 38 9.65 -12.43 -10.12
C GLU A 38 9.48 -12.40 -11.65
N ALA A 39 9.41 -11.18 -12.21
CA ALA A 39 9.30 -10.98 -13.65
C ALA A 39 10.45 -11.62 -14.45
N THR A 40 11.59 -11.84 -13.80
CA THR A 40 12.83 -12.37 -14.38
C THR A 40 13.12 -13.81 -13.98
N THR A 41 12.18 -14.51 -13.32
CA THR A 41 12.37 -15.92 -12.97
C THR A 41 12.34 -16.78 -14.24
N GLU A 42 13.48 -17.37 -14.60
CA GLU A 42 13.75 -18.02 -15.90
C GLU A 42 12.75 -19.12 -16.27
N GLU A 43 12.40 -19.99 -15.32
CA GLU A 43 11.51 -21.14 -15.57
C GLU A 43 10.07 -20.89 -15.11
N ALA A 44 9.74 -19.69 -14.64
CA ALA A 44 8.40 -19.40 -14.15
C ALA A 44 7.41 -19.20 -15.32
N PRO A 45 6.27 -19.90 -15.32
CA PRO A 45 5.28 -19.71 -16.37
C PRO A 45 4.69 -18.31 -16.29
N LEU A 46 4.55 -17.64 -17.45
CA LEU A 46 4.07 -16.24 -17.54
C LEU A 46 2.79 -15.98 -16.75
N LYS A 47 1.84 -16.93 -16.76
CA LYS A 47 0.61 -16.83 -15.98
C LYS A 47 0.85 -16.68 -14.46
N LYS A 48 1.84 -17.39 -13.90
CA LYS A 48 2.17 -17.37 -12.47
C LYS A 48 2.85 -16.05 -12.12
N VAL A 49 3.78 -15.59 -12.97
CA VAL A 49 4.43 -14.27 -12.86
C VAL A 49 3.42 -13.12 -12.88
N VAL A 50 2.54 -13.09 -13.88
CA VAL A 50 1.53 -12.03 -14.01
C VAL A 50 0.55 -12.05 -12.85
N LEU A 51 0.12 -13.24 -12.41
CA LEU A 51 -0.77 -13.38 -11.25
C LEU A 51 -0.10 -12.88 -9.97
N ALA A 52 1.15 -13.25 -9.72
CA ALA A 52 1.93 -12.79 -8.56
C ALA A 52 2.07 -11.27 -8.57
N ALA A 53 2.47 -10.68 -9.70
CA ALA A 53 2.63 -9.24 -9.85
C ALA A 53 1.30 -8.49 -9.67
N ALA A 54 0.20 -8.99 -10.25
CA ALA A 54 -1.12 -8.40 -10.10
C ALA A 54 -1.59 -8.43 -8.64
N LEU A 55 -1.41 -9.56 -7.96
CA LEU A 55 -1.77 -9.71 -6.55
C LEU A 55 -0.94 -8.79 -5.66
N GLN A 56 0.37 -8.72 -5.89
CA GLN A 56 1.27 -7.82 -5.18
C GLN A 56 0.83 -6.36 -5.36
N GLY A 57 0.59 -5.94 -6.61
CA GLY A 57 0.12 -4.59 -6.91
C GLY A 57 -1.20 -4.25 -6.22
N ALA A 58 -2.18 -5.15 -6.27
CA ALA A 58 -3.48 -4.97 -5.64
C ALA A 58 -3.39 -4.84 -4.11
N ILE A 59 -2.60 -5.71 -3.47
CA ILE A 59 -2.38 -5.68 -2.02
C ILE A 59 -1.67 -4.39 -1.61
N PHE A 60 -0.58 -4.03 -2.28
CA PHE A 60 0.19 -2.84 -1.95
C PHE A 60 -0.63 -1.56 -2.13
N ALA A 61 -1.41 -1.47 -3.22
CA ALA A 61 -2.30 -0.34 -3.45
C ALA A 61 -3.36 -0.22 -2.34
N THR A 62 -3.97 -1.35 -1.95
CA THR A 62 -5.00 -1.41 -0.91
C THR A 62 -4.45 -1.02 0.45
N VAL A 63 -3.33 -1.60 0.87
CA VAL A 63 -2.68 -1.31 2.16
C VAL A 63 -2.27 0.16 2.22
N ARG A 64 -1.66 0.67 1.15
CA ARG A 64 -1.28 2.09 1.06
C ARG A 64 -2.48 3.01 1.19
N ALA A 65 -3.60 2.70 0.52
CA ALA A 65 -4.83 3.47 0.63
C ALA A 65 -5.38 3.48 2.07
N ALA A 66 -5.40 2.32 2.73
CA ALA A 66 -5.85 2.18 4.11
C ALA A 66 -4.98 2.98 5.08
N VAL A 67 -3.65 2.86 4.98
CA VAL A 67 -2.69 3.59 5.82
C VAL A 67 -2.78 5.09 5.58
N ASN A 68 -2.83 5.54 4.33
CA ASN A 68 -2.98 6.97 4.00
C ASN A 68 -4.28 7.55 4.57
N ARG A 69 -5.39 6.81 4.45
CA ARG A 69 -6.69 7.25 4.99
C ARG A 69 -6.67 7.31 6.52
N GLY A 70 -6.10 6.30 7.17
CA GLY A 70 -5.92 6.26 8.62
C GLY A 70 -5.04 7.40 9.12
N GLY A 71 -3.88 7.59 8.48
CA GLY A 71 -2.95 8.67 8.78
C GLY A 71 -3.57 10.06 8.59
N ALA A 72 -4.34 10.26 7.52
CA ALA A 72 -5.03 11.53 7.28
C ALA A 72 -6.09 11.83 8.35
N LYS A 73 -6.85 10.82 8.77
CA LYS A 73 -7.81 10.95 9.89
C LYS A 73 -7.10 11.25 11.22
N GLY A 74 -6.02 10.53 11.52
CA GLY A 74 -5.24 10.75 12.74
C GLY A 74 -4.64 12.16 12.79
N TYR A 75 -4.03 12.61 11.68
CA TYR A 75 -3.50 13.97 11.58
C TYR A 75 -4.60 15.03 11.76
N ALA A 76 -5.75 14.85 11.11
CA ALA A 76 -6.88 15.77 11.26
C ALA A 76 -7.43 15.80 12.69
N HIS A 77 -7.46 14.65 13.38
CA HIS A 77 -7.88 14.58 14.78
C HIS A 77 -6.90 15.33 15.70
N LEU A 78 -5.59 15.19 15.46
CA LEU A 78 -4.56 15.80 16.30
C LEU A 78 -4.37 17.30 16.04
N THR A 79 -4.51 17.75 14.78
CA THR A 79 -4.21 19.12 14.37
C THR A 79 -5.43 19.97 14.06
N GLY A 80 -6.62 19.36 13.97
CA GLY A 80 -7.84 20.00 13.45
C GLY A 80 -7.84 20.26 11.95
N VAL A 81 -6.74 19.96 11.23
CA VAL A 81 -6.56 20.29 9.82
C VAL A 81 -6.52 19.02 8.98
N TRP A 82 -7.37 18.94 7.96
CA TRP A 82 -7.32 17.85 6.98
C TRP A 82 -6.08 18.00 6.08
N PRO A 83 -5.22 16.97 5.94
CA PRO A 83 -3.94 17.11 5.23
C PRO A 83 -4.03 16.96 3.71
N GLY A 84 -5.18 16.52 3.19
CA GLY A 84 -5.39 16.29 1.76
C GLY A 84 -6.37 17.26 1.11
N GLU A 85 -6.79 16.94 -0.10
CA GLU A 85 -7.85 17.67 -0.79
C GLU A 85 -9.19 17.48 -0.06
N LYS A 86 -9.94 18.57 0.12
CA LYS A 86 -11.30 18.51 0.68
C LYS A 86 -12.27 18.32 -0.48
N ARG A 87 -13.39 17.63 -0.22
CA ARG A 87 -14.47 17.49 -1.20
C ARG A 87 -14.87 18.90 -1.68
N PRO A 88 -14.99 19.14 -3.00
CA PRO A 88 -15.51 20.41 -3.48
C PRO A 88 -16.94 20.60 -2.93
N ASP A 89 -17.26 21.81 -2.49
CA ASP A 89 -18.59 22.10 -1.97
C ASP A 89 -19.64 21.90 -3.08
N PRO A 90 -20.76 21.21 -2.78
CA PRO A 90 -21.85 21.10 -3.74
C PRO A 90 -22.35 22.52 -4.06
N LYS A 91 -22.46 22.84 -5.35
CA LYS A 91 -23.11 24.07 -5.82
C LYS A 91 -24.62 24.01 -5.60
#